data_AF-A0A430R9F1-F1
#
_entry.id   AF-A0A430R9F1-F1
#
_cell.length_a   1.000
_cell.length_b   1.000
_cell.length_c   1.000
_cell.angle_alpha   90.00
_cell.angle_beta   90.00
_cell.angle_gamma   90.00
#
_symmetry.space_group_name_H-M   'P 1'
#
loop_
_entity.id
_entity.type
_entity.pdbx_description
1 polymer ?
#
loop_
_entity_poly.entity_id
_entity_poly.type
_entity_poly.pdbx_seq_one_letter_code
_entity_poly.pdbx_strand_id
1 'polypeptide(L)' 'MKEALKEVQEVKVGGRTRRVYVKPFAWNLHAPTHMEWAPDGRLLVVERTTGKVKDITKGGDMEVARPFAWGLEVV' A
#
# COMPACT_ATOMS: atom_id res chain seq x y z
N MET A 1 10.55 14.46 13.95
CA MET A 1 9.65 13.55 13.23
C MET A 1 8.23 13.87 13.67
N LYS A 2 7.39 14.47 12.82
CA LYS A 2 5.97 14.70 13.15
C LYS A 2 5.32 13.32 13.33
N GLU A 3 4.59 13.12 14.43
CA GLU A 3 3.77 11.92 14.60
C GLU A 3 2.91 11.74 13.33
N ALA A 4 3.09 10.62 12.64
CA ALA A 4 2.14 10.20 11.64
C ALA A 4 0.78 10.11 12.36
N LEU A 5 -0.16 10.98 11.96
CA LEU A 5 -1.49 11.09 12.52
C LEU A 5 -2.07 9.69 12.72
N LYS A 6 -2.26 9.29 13.98
CA LYS A 6 -3.01 8.08 14.33
C LYS A 6 -4.45 8.32 13.92
N GLU A 7 -4.79 7.90 12.72
CA GLU A 7 -6.18 7.97 12.28
C GLU A 7 -6.96 6.90 13.06
N VAL A 8 -7.98 7.35 13.77
CA VAL A 8 -8.88 6.42 14.46
C VAL A 8 -10.00 6.11 13.50
N GLN A 9 -9.99 4.91 12.94
CA GLN A 9 -11.05 4.44 12.06
C GLN A 9 -12.09 3.64 12.85
N GLU A 10 -13.36 3.82 12.49
CA GLU A 10 -14.43 2.96 12.98
C GLU A 10 -14.58 1.76 12.05
N VAL A 11 -14.34 0.57 12.59
CA VAL A 11 -14.49 -0.69 11.87
C VAL A 11 -15.58 -1.54 12.51
N LYS A 12 -16.43 -2.16 11.68
CA LYS A 12 -17.39 -3.16 12.14
C LYS A 12 -16.72 -4.52 12.18
N VAL A 13 -16.61 -5.10 13.38
CA VAL A 13 -16.05 -6.44 13.59
C VAL A 13 -17.11 -7.28 14.31
N GLY A 14 -17.62 -8.32 13.64
CA GLY A 14 -18.65 -9.21 14.22
C GLY A 14 -19.92 -8.47 14.67
N GLY A 15 -20.38 -7.48 13.90
CA GLY A 15 -21.59 -6.70 14.20
C GLY A 15 -21.40 -5.57 15.23
N ARG A 16 -20.21 -5.39 15.79
CA ARG A 16 -19.90 -4.28 16.73
C ARG A 16 -18.99 -3.26 16.07
N THR A 17 -19.26 -1.97 16.28
CA THR A 17 -18.35 -0.88 15.90
C THR A 17 -17.20 -0.82 16.90
N ARG A 18 -15.97 -0.78 16.40
CA ARG A 18 -14.76 -0.59 17.19
C ARG A 18 -13.94 0.56 16.62
N ARG A 19 -13.40 1.39 17.50
CA ARG A 19 -12.38 2.37 17.14
C ARG A 19 -11.02 1.67 17.10
N VAL A 20 -10.37 1.69 15.94
CA VAL A 20 -9.04 1.11 15.76
C VAL A 20 -8.06 2.20 15.36
N TYR A 21 -6.85 2.09 15.87
CA TYR A 21 -5.74 2.93 15.44
C TYR A 21 -5.14 2.33 14.18
N VAL A 22 -5.24 3.03 13.06
CA VAL A 22 -4.55 2.64 11.83
C VAL A 22 -3.33 3.51 11.60
N LYS A 23 -2.32 2.92 10.98
CA LYS A 23 -1.17 3.61 10.43
C LYS A 23 -1.01 3.18 8.98
N PRO A 24 -0.69 4.10 8.05
CA PRO A 24 -0.34 3.70 6.70
C PRO A 24 0.79 2.68 6.74
N PHE A 25 0.58 1.54 6.10
CA PHE A 25 1.59 0.49 6.03
C PHE A 25 2.68 0.88 5.00
N ALA A 26 2.25 1.31 3.81
CA ALA A 26 3.09 1.89 2.76
C ALA A 26 2.46 3.21 2.28
N TRP A 27 3.27 4.20 1.94
CA TRP A 27 2.80 5.54 1.52
C TRP A 27 3.64 6.09 0.36
N ASN A 28 3.22 7.20 -0.25
CA ASN A 28 3.81 7.77 -1.47
C ASN A 28 3.83 6.80 -2.67
N LEU A 29 2.72 6.08 -2.88
CA LEU A 29 2.46 5.34 -4.11
C LEU A 29 1.78 6.25 -5.13
N HIS A 30 2.14 6.13 -6.41
CA HIS A 30 1.57 6.90 -7.51
C HIS A 30 0.36 6.19 -8.14
N ALA A 31 -0.84 6.62 -7.75
CA ALA A 31 -2.12 6.08 -8.23
C ALA A 31 -2.16 4.53 -8.22
N PRO A 32 -1.97 3.90 -7.04
CA PRO A 32 -2.01 2.45 -6.93
C PRO A 32 -3.42 1.93 -7.27
N THR A 33 -3.52 0.88 -8.11
CA THR A 33 -4.81 0.36 -8.59
C THR A 33 -5.15 -1.04 -8.09
N HIS A 34 -4.16 -1.87 -7.79
CA HIS A 34 -4.36 -3.24 -7.32
C HIS A 34 -3.20 -3.69 -6.43
N MET A 35 -3.47 -4.63 -5.52
CA MET A 35 -2.46 -5.25 -4.66
C MET A 35 -2.74 -6.73 -4.46
N GLU A 36 -1.68 -7.55 -4.39
CA GLU A 36 -1.80 -8.99 -4.20
C GLU A 36 -0.58 -9.57 -3.49
N TRP A 37 -0.79 -10.58 -2.65
CA TRP A 37 0.30 -11.40 -2.12
C TRP A 37 0.71 -12.43 -3.17
N ALA A 38 1.95 -12.33 -3.64
CA ALA A 38 2.54 -13.32 -4.53
C ALA A 38 2.82 -14.64 -3.77
N PRO A 39 2.82 -15.79 -4.46
CA PRO A 39 3.12 -17.09 -3.84
C PRO A 39 4.48 -17.18 -3.14
N ASP A 40 5.43 -16.31 -3.49
CA ASP A 40 6.75 -16.22 -2.86
C ASP A 40 6.78 -15.35 -1.59
N GLY A 41 5.61 -14.89 -1.13
CA GLY A 41 5.46 -14.11 0.10
C GLY A 41 5.64 -12.60 -0.06
N ARG A 42 5.76 -12.09 -1.28
CA ARG A 42 5.83 -10.63 -1.52
C ARG A 42 4.45 -10.00 -1.64
N LEU A 43 4.24 -8.83 -1.03
CA LEU A 43 3.07 -8.01 -1.27
C LEU A 43 3.37 -7.00 -2.37
N LEU A 44 2.75 -7.16 -3.54
CA LEU A 44 2.99 -6.33 -4.72
C LEU A 44 1.84 -5.35 -4.94
N VAL A 45 2.16 -4.14 -5.38
CA VAL A 45 1.18 -3.10 -5.77
C VAL A 45 1.45 -2.63 -7.18
N VAL A 46 0.39 -2.48 -7.98
CA VAL A 46 0.45 -1.90 -9.33
C VAL A 46 0.20 -0.39 -9.27
N GLU A 47 1.13 0.39 -9.81
CA GLU A 47 1.01 1.83 -10.08
C GLU A 47 0.72 2.04 -11.58
N ARG A 48 -0.55 1.95 -11.99
CA ARG A 48 -0.93 1.93 -13.40
C ARG A 48 -0.45 3.17 -14.18
N THR A 49 -0.48 4.35 -13.56
CA THR A 49 -0.13 5.61 -14.23
C THR A 49 1.36 5.76 -14.52
N THR A 50 2.22 5.12 -13.71
CA THR A 50 3.68 5.17 -13.88
C THR A 50 4.23 3.92 -14.56
N GLY A 51 3.36 2.94 -14.86
CA GLY A 51 3.72 1.68 -15.48
C GLY A 51 4.62 0.81 -14.59
N LYS A 52 4.49 0.91 -13.26
CA LYS A 52 5.35 0.22 -12.29
C LYS A 52 4.59 -0.79 -11.45
N VAL A 53 5.29 -1.82 -11.01
CA VAL A 53 4.89 -2.69 -9.90
C VAL A 53 5.90 -2.50 -8.78
N LYS A 54 5.42 -2.19 -7.57
CA LYS A 54 6.26 -2.01 -6.38
C LYS A 54 6.10 -3.19 -5.42
N ASP A 55 7.21 -3.63 -4.85
CA ASP A 55 7.21 -4.54 -3.70
C ASP A 55 7.07 -3.71 -2.42
N ILE A 56 5.94 -3.87 -1.74
CA ILE A 56 5.61 -3.14 -0.52
C ILE A 56 5.73 -4.02 0.73
N THR A 57 6.35 -5.20 0.65
CA THR A 57 6.35 -6.22 1.73
C THR A 57 6.87 -5.69 3.07
N LYS A 58 7.78 -4.72 3.05
CA LYS A 58 8.35 -4.10 4.27
C LYS A 58 7.62 -2.82 4.71
N GLY A 59 6.61 -2.38 3.97
CA GLY A 59 5.96 -1.09 4.17
C GLY A 59 6.93 0.09 3.98
N GLY A 60 6.52 1.26 4.45
CA GLY A 60 7.33 2.48 4.44
C GLY A 60 7.06 3.43 3.27
N ASP A 61 8.03 4.32 3.05
CA ASP A 61 7.97 5.33 1.99
C ASP A 61 8.32 4.71 0.63
N MET A 62 7.34 4.70 -0.27
CA MET A 62 7.48 4.10 -1.58
C MET A 62 8.05 5.07 -2.62
N GLU A 63 8.20 6.37 -2.35
CA GLU A 63 8.76 7.33 -3.31
C GLU A 63 10.16 6.88 -3.78
N VAL A 64 10.98 6.43 -2.82
CA VAL A 64 12.38 6.00 -3.04
C VAL A 64 12.52 4.50 -3.30
N ALA A 65 11.43 3.73 -3.19
CA ALA A 65 11.45 2.29 -3.41
C ALA A 65 11.66 1.97 -4.89
N ARG A 66 12.69 1.15 -5.17
CA ARG A 66 12.94 0.62 -6.52
C ARG A 66 11.74 -0.23 -6.95
N PRO A 67 11.22 -0.06 -8.17
CA PRO A 67 10.14 -0.91 -8.66
C PRO A 67 10.63 -2.36 -8.76
N PHE A 68 9.73 -3.30 -8.46
CA PHE A 68 9.95 -4.72 -8.73
C PHE A 68 9.91 -5.01 -10.24
N ALA A 69 8.95 -4.41 -10.95
CA ALA A 69 8.82 -4.48 -12.40
C ALA A 69 8.36 -3.13 -12.96
N TRP A 70 8.60 -2.88 -14.24
CA TRP A 70 8.23 -1.63 -14.92
C TRP A 70 7.93 -1.87 -16.40
N GLY A 71 7.38 -0.85 -17.06
CA GLY A 71 6.96 -0.92 -18.47
C GLY A 71 5.55 -1.47 -18.64
N LEU A 72 4.70 -1.39 -17.61
CA LEU A 72 3.29 -1.72 -17.74
C LEU A 72 2.62 -0.69 -18.65
N GLU A 73 2.18 -1.12 -19.83
CA GLU A 73 1.45 -0.23 -20.74
C GLU A 73 -0.01 -0.09 -20.30
N VAL A 74 -0.51 1.14 -20.42
CA VAL A 74 -1.93 1.42 -20.31
C VAL A 74 -2.56 1.03 -21.64
N VAL A 75 -3.06 -0.20 -21.73
CA VAL A 75 -4.06 -0.57 -22.75
C VAL A 75 -5.38 0.14 -22.48
#